data_AF-A0A370B629-F1
#
_entry.id   AF-A0A370B629-F1
#
_cell.length_a   1.000
_cell.length_b   1.000
_cell.length_c   1.000
_cell.angle_alpha   90.00
_cell.angle_beta   90.00
_cell.angle_gamma   90.00
#
_symmetry.space_group_name_H-M   'P 1'
#
loop_
_entity.id
_entity.type
_entity.pdbx_description
1 polymer ?
#
loop_
_entity_poly.entity_id
_entity_poly.type
_entity_poly.pdbx_seq_one_letter_code
_entity_poly.pdbx_strand_id
1 'polypeptide(L)'
;MGNKLPISGASEVRPGDRGPRGARERRTGRGLRRTGAPAALMGALLLLATACGGGASGDSGERDGKGGKGAGSVGNTASVAVVTVAPKDKADDVATTGALKVSAADGKLTSVKVEDDKGTAVEGKVSADGAAWEPLQHLAGATKYRVHATAKDADGRESAKDTTFTTLVPKNTFIGQYTPEDGSTVGVGMPVSLNFTRGITSPEAVEKAITVTTKPSVPVEGHWFGNDRLDIRPEKYWAPGTKVTVKLNLDGVEGRPGVYGKQAKSFSFTIGRSQVSTVDASAKTMKVVRDGKLIKTIPITAGAPSTTTYNGQMVISEKYAVTRMDGATVGFGGEYDIKDVPHAMRLSTSGTFMHGNYWASAGTFGSANVSHGCVGLRDIRGGGDNGTPSAWMYNASIIGDVVIVKNSNDKQIAPDNGLNGWNMSWAEWTK
;
A
#
# COMPACT_ATOMS: atom_id res chain seq x y z
N MET A 1 -38.65 -6.96 16.04
CA MET A 1 -38.32 -7.32 17.44
C MET A 1 -37.35 -8.48 17.35
N GLY A 2 -36.05 -8.39 17.61
CA GLY A 2 -35.33 -7.53 18.54
C GLY A 2 -34.52 -8.47 19.43
N ASN A 3 -33.26 -8.74 19.08
CA ASN A 3 -32.11 -8.61 19.97
C ASN A 3 -30.81 -9.12 19.33
N LYS A 4 -29.95 -8.15 19.04
CA LYS A 4 -28.48 -8.28 19.09
C LYS A 4 -28.08 -8.42 20.57
N LEU A 5 -26.95 -9.06 20.86
CA LEU A 5 -25.89 -8.54 21.75
C LEU A 5 -24.58 -9.36 21.55
N PRO A 6 -23.40 -8.73 21.77
CA PRO A 6 -22.08 -9.20 21.32
C PRO A 6 -21.24 -9.81 22.44
N ILE A 7 -20.10 -10.45 22.08
CA ILE A 7 -19.10 -10.93 23.04
C ILE A 7 -17.80 -10.16 22.83
N SER A 8 -17.43 -9.35 23.83
CA SER A 8 -16.12 -8.77 24.08
C SER A 8 -15.61 -9.38 25.38
N GLY A 9 -14.32 -9.73 25.46
CA GLY A 9 -13.72 -10.29 26.66
C GLY A 9 -12.21 -10.38 26.57
N ALA A 10 -11.54 -9.26 26.84
CA ALA A 10 -10.13 -9.22 27.18
C ALA A 10 -9.97 -9.57 28.67
N SER A 11 -9.03 -10.46 29.00
CA SER A 11 -8.61 -10.71 30.39
C SER A 11 -7.16 -10.30 30.59
N GLU A 12 -6.97 -9.25 31.39
CA GLU A 12 -5.73 -8.94 32.08
C GLU A 12 -5.44 -10.00 33.16
N VAL A 13 -4.17 -10.39 33.28
CA VAL A 13 -3.66 -11.12 34.43
C VAL A 13 -2.42 -10.39 34.95
N ARG A 14 -2.51 -9.88 36.19
CA ARG A 14 -1.36 -9.59 37.05
C ARG A 14 -1.32 -10.64 38.17
N PRO A 15 -0.13 -11.00 38.65
CA PRO A 15 0.06 -11.00 40.10
C PRO A 15 1.39 -10.37 40.55
N GLY A 16 1.34 -9.73 41.72
CA GLY A 16 2.47 -9.07 42.36
C GLY A 16 3.26 -9.95 43.33
N ASP A 17 4.51 -9.50 43.52
CA ASP A 17 5.39 -9.53 44.70
C ASP A 17 5.22 -10.57 45.80
N ARG A 18 6.29 -11.37 46.01
CA ARG A 18 6.95 -11.58 47.32
C ARG A 18 8.46 -11.89 47.14
N GLY A 19 9.33 -10.98 47.58
CA GLY A 19 10.66 -11.34 48.13
C GLY A 19 10.56 -11.53 49.66
N PRO A 20 11.66 -11.50 50.46
CA PRO A 20 13.08 -11.28 50.12
C PRO A 20 14.08 -12.13 50.96
N ARG A 21 15.36 -11.71 50.94
CA ARG A 21 16.57 -12.03 51.76
C ARG A 21 17.61 -12.79 50.92
N GLY A 22 18.79 -12.24 50.61
CA GLY A 22 19.80 -11.57 51.44
C GLY A 22 21.09 -12.41 51.29
N ALA A 23 22.31 -11.92 51.16
CA ALA A 23 22.89 -10.64 51.54
C ALA A 23 24.27 -10.46 50.86
N ARG A 24 24.70 -9.19 50.76
CA ARG A 24 26.04 -8.62 51.06
C ARG A 24 27.28 -9.18 50.29
N GLU A 25 28.30 -8.39 49.93
CA GLU A 25 28.81 -7.14 50.47
C GLU A 25 29.80 -6.46 49.49
N ARG A 26 29.70 -5.12 49.33
CA ARG A 26 30.71 -4.06 49.65
C ARG A 26 31.84 -3.83 48.63
N ARG A 27 31.86 -2.62 48.02
CA ARG A 27 32.67 -1.40 48.37
C ARG A 27 34.10 -1.51 47.80
N THR A 28 34.75 -0.52 47.18
CA THR A 28 34.89 0.94 47.38
C THR A 28 35.70 1.47 46.18
N GLY A 29 35.47 2.67 45.62
CA GLY A 29 36.07 3.96 46.00
C GLY A 29 36.47 4.69 44.71
N ARG A 30 36.05 5.94 44.40
CA ARG A 30 36.35 7.29 44.94
C ARG A 30 37.56 7.96 44.25
N GLY A 31 37.29 9.11 43.59
CA GLY A 31 38.22 10.14 43.09
C GLY A 31 37.56 10.90 41.91
N LEU A 32 36.92 12.09 42.02
CA LEU A 32 37.40 13.45 42.36
C LEU A 32 38.62 13.87 41.51
N ARG A 33 38.64 14.90 40.64
CA ARG A 33 38.23 16.32 40.80
C ARG A 33 38.30 17.11 39.46
N ARG A 34 37.31 18.01 39.27
CA ARG A 34 37.37 19.47 38.96
C ARG A 34 38.30 20.04 37.89
N THR A 35 37.72 20.84 36.97
CA THR A 35 37.87 22.31 36.72
C THR A 35 36.94 22.63 35.53
N GLY A 36 36.27 23.77 35.32
CA GLY A 36 36.06 25.05 36.00
C GLY A 36 34.95 25.79 35.19
N ALA A 37 34.23 26.70 35.83
CA ALA A 37 33.27 27.64 35.22
C ALA A 37 33.84 29.07 35.38
N PRO A 38 33.08 30.16 35.13
CA PRO A 38 32.51 30.68 33.87
C PRO A 38 32.98 32.13 33.61
N ALA A 39 32.64 32.76 32.47
CA ALA A 39 32.65 34.23 32.35
C ALA A 39 31.74 34.75 31.23
N ALA A 40 30.92 35.74 31.59
CA ALA A 40 30.01 36.52 30.77
C ALA A 40 30.74 37.66 30.02
N LEU A 41 30.11 38.25 28.99
CA LEU A 41 30.08 39.71 28.76
C LEU A 41 29.13 40.13 27.63
N MET A 42 28.46 41.26 27.87
CA MET A 42 27.58 42.05 27.00
C MET A 42 28.19 42.45 25.65
N GLY A 43 27.33 42.77 24.69
CA GLY A 43 27.69 43.60 23.53
C GLY A 43 26.48 43.99 22.68
N ALA A 44 25.82 45.10 23.02
CA ALA A 44 24.90 45.81 22.14
C ALA A 44 25.73 46.66 21.15
N LEU A 45 25.43 46.60 19.85
CA LEU A 45 25.88 47.59 18.87
C LEU A 45 24.74 47.96 17.90
N LEU A 46 24.25 49.18 18.06
CA LEU A 46 23.59 50.00 17.06
C LEU A 46 24.68 50.88 16.43
N LEU A 47 24.79 50.94 15.09
CA LEU A 47 25.33 52.11 14.38
C LEU A 47 24.72 52.20 12.97
N LEU A 48 24.47 53.45 12.58
CA LEU A 48 23.76 53.94 11.41
C LEU A 48 24.56 53.83 10.10
N ALA A 49 23.85 53.81 8.97
CA ALA A 49 24.29 54.46 7.74
C ALA A 49 23.08 54.96 6.93
N THR A 50 22.74 56.23 7.15
CA THR A 50 22.00 57.09 6.21
C THR A 50 22.96 57.59 5.13
N ALA A 51 22.57 57.51 3.86
CA ALA A 51 23.11 58.36 2.81
C ALA A 51 21.99 58.79 1.85
N CYS A 52 21.51 60.01 2.07
CA CYS A 52 20.82 60.85 1.09
C CYS A 52 21.85 61.62 0.24
N GLY A 53 21.41 62.06 -0.94
CA GLY A 53 21.99 63.16 -1.71
C GLY A 53 22.23 62.78 -3.16
N GLY A 54 21.74 63.47 -4.19
CA GLY A 54 21.00 64.74 -4.36
C GLY A 54 20.77 64.86 -5.88
N GLY A 55 19.65 65.38 -6.40
CA GLY A 55 19.44 66.81 -6.68
C GLY A 55 20.34 67.30 -7.84
N ALA A 56 19.90 67.97 -8.90
CA ALA A 56 18.65 68.62 -9.24
C ALA A 56 18.72 69.06 -10.72
N SER A 57 17.62 69.63 -11.21
CA SER A 57 17.51 70.77 -12.14
C SER A 57 16.58 70.48 -13.31
N GLY A 58 15.38 71.04 -13.20
CA GLY A 58 14.56 71.35 -14.36
C GLY A 58 15.13 72.55 -15.08
N ASP A 59 15.04 72.51 -16.41
CA ASP A 59 15.07 73.68 -17.26
C ASP A 59 14.01 73.50 -18.36
N SER A 60 13.30 74.59 -18.60
CA SER A 60 12.23 74.73 -19.58
C SER A 60 12.82 75.10 -20.94
N GLY A 61 12.44 74.39 -22.00
CA GLY A 61 12.82 74.74 -23.37
C GLY A 61 11.89 74.12 -24.40
N GLU A 62 10.96 74.93 -24.90
CA GLU A 62 10.12 74.70 -26.08
C GLU A 62 10.97 74.49 -27.35
N ARG A 63 10.61 73.52 -28.20
CA ARG A 63 10.70 73.60 -29.68
C ARG A 63 10.04 72.42 -30.40
N ASP A 64 9.40 72.80 -31.50
CA ASP A 64 8.45 72.08 -32.35
C ASP A 64 8.94 70.80 -33.07
N GLY A 65 7.98 69.87 -33.24
CA GLY A 65 7.57 69.36 -34.56
C GLY A 65 8.36 68.23 -35.23
N LYS A 66 7.81 67.01 -35.21
CA LYS A 66 7.33 66.27 -36.42
C LYS A 66 6.86 64.86 -36.05
N GLY A 67 5.74 64.47 -36.63
CA GLY A 67 5.03 63.24 -36.31
C GLY A 67 5.72 61.93 -36.74
N GLY A 68 5.36 60.88 -36.00
CA GLY A 68 5.52 59.49 -36.38
C GLY A 68 4.28 58.72 -35.91
N LYS A 69 3.44 58.30 -36.87
CA LYS A 69 2.24 57.50 -36.66
C LYS A 69 2.56 56.13 -36.06
N GLY A 70 1.71 55.69 -35.13
CA GLY A 70 1.25 54.30 -35.10
C GLY A 70 2.04 53.31 -34.22
N ALA A 71 2.07 53.54 -32.91
CA ALA A 71 2.05 52.45 -31.95
C ALA A 71 0.70 52.50 -31.25
N GLY A 72 -0.17 51.53 -31.53
CA GLY A 72 -1.42 51.37 -30.81
C GLY A 72 -1.12 51.30 -29.33
N SER A 73 -1.53 52.34 -28.61
CA SER A 73 -1.64 52.33 -27.16
C SER A 73 -2.52 51.13 -26.81
N VAL A 74 -1.92 50.04 -26.33
CA VAL A 74 -2.66 49.14 -25.44
C VAL A 74 -2.96 50.01 -24.23
N GLY A 75 -4.17 50.57 -24.19
CA GLY A 75 -4.59 51.40 -23.09
C GLY A 75 -4.39 50.63 -21.79
N ASN A 76 -4.05 51.35 -20.72
CA ASN A 76 -3.94 50.83 -19.35
C ASN A 76 -5.32 50.44 -18.77
N THR A 77 -6.14 49.77 -19.57
CA THR A 77 -7.49 49.37 -19.25
C THR A 77 -7.43 47.97 -18.67
N ALA A 78 -7.91 47.80 -17.44
CA ALA A 78 -7.93 46.50 -16.76
C ALA A 78 -8.64 45.42 -17.62
N SER A 79 -8.14 44.19 -17.56
CA SER A 79 -8.74 43.04 -18.24
C SER A 79 -10.21 42.88 -17.84
N VAL A 80 -11.06 42.50 -18.79
CA VAL A 80 -12.46 42.17 -18.50
C VAL A 80 -12.66 40.72 -18.07
N ALA A 81 -11.63 39.88 -18.18
CA ALA A 81 -11.70 38.49 -17.77
C ALA A 81 -11.92 38.35 -16.25
N VAL A 82 -12.90 37.54 -15.86
CA VAL A 82 -13.24 37.29 -14.45
C VAL A 82 -12.87 35.87 -14.07
N VAL A 83 -11.83 35.72 -13.25
CA VAL A 83 -11.44 34.44 -12.68
C VAL A 83 -12.22 34.18 -11.39
N THR A 84 -12.92 33.05 -11.35
CA THR A 84 -13.65 32.56 -10.17
C THR A 84 -13.00 31.29 -9.66
N VAL A 85 -12.78 31.25 -8.34
CA VAL A 85 -12.26 30.06 -7.64
C VAL A 85 -13.29 29.65 -6.59
N ALA A 86 -13.70 28.39 -6.63
CA ALA A 86 -14.36 27.70 -5.53
C ALA A 86 -13.36 26.66 -4.99
N PRO A 87 -13.23 26.49 -3.66
CA PRO A 87 -13.95 27.18 -2.59
C PRO A 87 -13.53 28.65 -2.40
N LYS A 88 -14.25 29.39 -1.54
CA LYS A 88 -13.92 30.79 -1.20
C LYS A 88 -12.54 30.90 -0.55
N ASP A 89 -11.92 32.07 -0.64
CA ASP A 89 -10.65 32.33 0.03
C ASP A 89 -10.76 32.12 1.55
N LYS A 90 -9.77 31.39 2.07
CA LYS A 90 -9.65 30.92 3.45
C LYS A 90 -10.80 30.03 3.91
N ALA A 91 -11.51 29.38 2.99
CA ALA A 91 -12.47 28.36 3.37
C ALA A 91 -11.77 27.20 4.09
N ASP A 92 -12.39 26.69 5.14
CA ASP A 92 -11.98 25.51 5.87
C ASP A 92 -13.00 24.38 5.69
N ASP A 93 -12.65 23.17 6.11
CA ASP A 93 -13.50 21.98 6.01
C ASP A 93 -13.96 21.64 4.58
N VAL A 94 -13.09 21.94 3.60
CA VAL A 94 -13.41 21.74 2.19
C VAL A 94 -13.34 20.26 1.81
N ALA A 95 -14.34 19.78 1.07
CA ALA A 95 -14.34 18.40 0.58
C ALA A 95 -13.15 18.14 -0.35
N THR A 96 -12.56 16.95 -0.22
CA THR A 96 -11.36 16.53 -0.95
C THR A 96 -11.63 16.22 -2.43
N THR A 97 -12.90 16.00 -2.80
CA THR A 97 -13.31 15.70 -4.18
C THR A 97 -14.41 16.66 -4.63
N GLY A 98 -14.29 17.19 -5.84
CA GLY A 98 -15.33 17.98 -6.51
C GLY A 98 -15.56 19.41 -6.00
N ALA A 99 -14.94 19.81 -4.88
CA ALA A 99 -15.11 21.15 -4.32
C ALA A 99 -14.24 22.22 -4.99
N LEU A 100 -13.02 21.86 -5.42
CA LEU A 100 -12.12 22.77 -6.11
C LEU A 100 -12.54 22.91 -7.58
N LYS A 101 -12.96 24.12 -7.96
CA LYS A 101 -13.31 24.50 -9.34
C LYS A 101 -12.74 25.87 -9.64
N VAL A 102 -12.05 25.98 -10.76
CA VAL A 102 -11.52 27.26 -11.25
C VAL A 102 -12.15 27.55 -12.60
N SER A 103 -12.70 28.74 -12.79
CA SER A 103 -13.35 29.13 -14.05
C SER A 103 -13.00 30.55 -14.47
N ALA A 104 -13.09 30.84 -15.76
CA ALA A 104 -12.97 32.17 -16.34
C ALA A 104 -14.25 32.55 -17.08
N ALA A 105 -14.75 33.76 -16.85
CA ALA A 105 -15.76 34.42 -17.68
C ALA A 105 -15.13 35.59 -18.43
N ASP A 106 -15.69 35.94 -19.60
CA ASP A 106 -15.19 37.03 -20.47
C ASP A 106 -13.69 36.92 -20.81
N GLY A 107 -13.18 35.69 -20.84
CA GLY A 107 -11.80 35.35 -21.08
C GLY A 107 -11.54 33.85 -20.97
N LYS A 108 -10.28 33.44 -21.06
CA LYS A 108 -9.84 32.04 -21.00
C LYS A 108 -8.72 31.88 -19.99
N LEU A 109 -8.76 30.81 -19.22
CA LEU A 109 -7.69 30.40 -18.33
C LEU A 109 -6.42 30.13 -19.14
N THR A 110 -5.31 30.75 -18.72
CA THR A 110 -3.99 30.56 -19.34
C THR A 110 -3.05 29.79 -18.44
N SER A 111 -3.18 29.92 -17.12
CA SER A 111 -2.45 29.12 -16.14
C SER A 111 -3.31 28.90 -14.90
N VAL A 112 -3.29 27.68 -14.38
CA VAL A 112 -3.85 27.36 -13.07
C VAL A 112 -2.81 26.54 -12.33
N LYS A 113 -2.31 27.10 -11.23
CA LYS A 113 -1.31 26.48 -10.38
C LYS A 113 -1.93 26.25 -9.00
N VAL A 114 -2.00 24.98 -8.61
CA VAL A 114 -2.51 24.58 -7.30
C VAL A 114 -1.42 23.80 -6.59
N GLU A 115 -1.05 24.23 -5.39
CA GLU A 115 0.01 23.60 -4.58
C GLU A 115 -0.42 23.46 -3.13
N ASP A 116 0.03 22.38 -2.49
CA ASP A 116 -0.10 22.24 -1.03
C ASP A 116 0.85 23.19 -0.28
N ASP A 117 0.79 23.14 1.05
CA ASP A 117 1.62 23.97 1.92
C ASP A 117 3.13 23.64 1.83
N LYS A 118 3.48 22.44 1.37
CA LYS A 118 4.85 21.94 1.13
C LYS A 118 5.38 22.25 -0.28
N GLY A 119 4.54 22.77 -1.17
CA GLY A 119 4.88 23.08 -2.56
C GLY A 119 4.68 21.92 -3.54
N THR A 120 4.00 20.85 -3.14
CA THR A 120 3.61 19.76 -4.06
C THR A 120 2.48 20.25 -4.95
N ALA A 121 2.69 20.21 -6.26
CA ALA A 121 1.67 20.58 -7.23
C ALA A 121 0.53 19.56 -7.28
N VAL A 122 -0.69 20.05 -7.40
CA VAL A 122 -1.88 19.27 -7.75
C VAL A 122 -2.03 19.29 -9.26
N GLU A 123 -1.90 18.12 -9.88
CA GLU A 123 -2.15 17.98 -11.30
C GLU A 123 -3.64 18.24 -11.60
N GLY A 124 -3.89 19.00 -12.66
CA GLY A 124 -5.23 19.30 -13.13
C GLY A 124 -5.23 19.65 -14.60
N LYS A 125 -6.43 19.77 -15.16
CA LYS A 125 -6.62 19.98 -16.59
C LYS A 125 -7.53 21.17 -16.85
N VAL A 126 -7.07 22.06 -17.73
CA VAL A 126 -7.93 23.09 -18.33
C VAL A 126 -8.78 22.45 -19.42
N SER A 127 -10.07 22.74 -19.42
CA SER A 127 -11.03 22.41 -20.47
C SER A 127 -10.59 22.95 -21.84
N ALA A 128 -11.01 22.29 -22.91
CA ALA A 128 -10.56 22.60 -24.27
C ALA A 128 -10.94 24.01 -24.75
N ASP A 129 -12.04 24.56 -24.23
CA ASP A 129 -12.49 25.92 -24.51
C ASP A 129 -11.74 26.99 -23.68
N GLY A 130 -11.03 26.56 -22.63
CA GLY A 130 -10.31 27.42 -21.69
C GLY A 130 -11.16 27.97 -20.55
N ALA A 131 -12.42 27.54 -20.41
CA ALA A 131 -13.37 28.16 -19.49
C ALA A 131 -13.26 27.65 -18.04
N ALA A 132 -12.77 26.42 -17.85
CA ALA A 132 -12.70 25.75 -16.55
C ALA A 132 -11.42 24.92 -16.37
N TRP A 133 -11.00 24.73 -15.13
CA TRP A 133 -9.95 23.81 -14.69
C TRP A 133 -10.44 22.98 -13.51
N GLU A 134 -10.06 21.70 -13.49
CA GLU A 134 -10.34 20.76 -12.41
C GLU A 134 -9.12 19.89 -12.10
N PRO A 135 -8.95 19.45 -10.84
CA PRO A 135 -7.87 18.54 -10.49
C PRO A 135 -8.12 17.15 -11.11
N LEU A 136 -7.04 16.47 -11.53
CA LEU A 136 -7.12 15.12 -12.13
C LEU A 136 -7.36 14.02 -11.09
N GLN A 137 -7.06 14.33 -9.82
CA GLN A 137 -7.25 13.43 -8.69
C GLN A 137 -7.89 14.19 -7.52
N HIS A 138 -8.34 13.45 -6.51
CA HIS A 138 -8.79 14.03 -5.25
C HIS A 138 -7.62 14.77 -4.57
N LEU A 139 -7.97 15.73 -3.71
CA LEU A 139 -7.04 16.44 -2.85
C LEU A 139 -6.78 15.64 -1.57
N ALA A 140 -5.62 15.85 -0.95
CA ALA A 140 -5.31 15.26 0.35
C ALA A 140 -6.19 15.87 1.45
N GLY A 141 -6.46 15.08 2.50
CA GLY A 141 -7.16 15.56 3.69
C GLY A 141 -6.27 16.45 4.56
N ALA A 142 -6.88 17.26 5.43
CA ALA A 142 -6.19 18.10 6.41
C ALA A 142 -5.05 18.96 5.82
N THR A 143 -5.21 19.40 4.57
CA THR A 143 -4.14 20.04 3.79
C THR A 143 -4.59 21.43 3.35
N LYS A 144 -3.69 22.41 3.53
CA LYS A 144 -3.89 23.76 3.04
C LYS A 144 -3.36 23.88 1.61
N TYR A 145 -4.20 24.39 0.72
CA TYR A 145 -3.87 24.61 -0.68
C TYR A 145 -3.80 26.11 -1.00
N ARG A 146 -2.91 26.44 -1.93
CA ARG A 146 -2.81 27.75 -2.60
C ARG A 146 -3.16 27.57 -4.07
N VAL A 147 -4.06 28.39 -4.56
CA VAL A 147 -4.48 28.46 -5.96
C VAL A 147 -4.04 29.80 -6.51
N HIS A 148 -3.29 29.76 -7.61
CA HIS A 148 -2.97 30.92 -8.43
C HIS A 148 -3.52 30.65 -9.84
N ALA A 149 -4.52 31.42 -10.25
CA ALA A 149 -5.18 31.25 -11.53
C ALA A 149 -5.10 32.55 -12.34
N THR A 150 -4.72 32.45 -13.61
CA THR A 150 -4.65 33.56 -14.55
C THR A 150 -5.52 33.30 -15.76
N ALA A 151 -6.16 34.36 -16.26
CA ALA A 151 -6.94 34.34 -17.49
C ALA A 151 -6.60 35.54 -18.37
N LYS A 152 -6.85 35.40 -19.67
CA LYS A 152 -6.76 36.50 -20.65
C LYS A 152 -8.11 36.78 -21.29
N ASP A 153 -8.42 38.05 -21.48
CA ASP A 153 -9.56 38.48 -22.29
C ASP A 153 -9.24 38.43 -23.79
N ALA A 154 -10.21 38.81 -24.63
CA ALA A 154 -10.07 38.83 -26.08
C ALA A 154 -8.98 39.79 -26.59
N ASP A 155 -8.64 40.83 -25.80
CA ASP A 155 -7.59 41.80 -26.12
C ASP A 155 -6.20 41.34 -25.61
N GLY A 156 -6.12 40.15 -25.01
CA GLY A 156 -4.89 39.58 -24.47
C GLY A 156 -4.49 40.12 -23.09
N ARG A 157 -5.36 40.90 -22.43
CA ARG A 157 -5.09 41.49 -21.12
C ARG A 157 -5.32 40.47 -20.01
N GLU A 158 -4.42 40.45 -19.03
CA GLU A 158 -4.42 39.45 -17.96
C GLU A 158 -5.26 39.85 -16.74
N SER A 159 -5.93 38.85 -16.18
CA SER A 159 -6.62 38.89 -14.89
C SER A 159 -6.12 37.72 -14.05
N ALA A 160 -5.83 37.95 -12.77
CA ALA A 160 -5.29 36.94 -11.87
C ALA A 160 -6.10 36.85 -10.59
N LYS A 161 -6.20 35.65 -10.04
CA LYS A 161 -6.84 35.39 -8.75
C LYS A 161 -5.99 34.45 -7.92
N ASP A 162 -5.67 34.92 -6.72
CA ASP A 162 -5.10 34.10 -5.66
C ASP A 162 -6.18 33.70 -4.65
N THR A 163 -6.14 32.46 -4.20
CA THR A 163 -7.07 31.91 -3.21
C THR A 163 -6.37 30.84 -2.40
N THR A 164 -6.73 30.75 -1.13
CA THR A 164 -6.28 29.68 -0.24
C THR A 164 -7.47 28.97 0.36
N PHE A 165 -7.33 27.69 0.70
CA PHE A 165 -8.35 26.95 1.44
C PHE A 165 -7.73 25.74 2.14
N THR A 166 -8.44 25.19 3.11
CA THR A 166 -8.03 24.00 3.87
C THR A 166 -9.05 22.88 3.67
N THR A 167 -8.59 21.69 3.30
CA THR A 167 -9.46 20.51 3.21
C THR A 167 -9.88 20.00 4.59
N LEU A 168 -11.00 19.28 4.63
CA LEU A 168 -11.53 18.66 5.84
C LEU A 168 -10.49 17.84 6.57
N VAL A 169 -10.62 17.79 7.90
CA VAL A 169 -9.80 16.92 8.75
C VAL A 169 -10.59 15.65 9.04
N PRO A 170 -10.15 14.48 8.53
CA PRO A 170 -10.89 13.25 8.75
C PRO A 170 -10.99 12.87 10.23
N LYS A 171 -12.21 12.70 10.74
CA LYS A 171 -12.46 12.19 12.11
C LYS A 171 -12.24 10.68 12.21
N ASN A 172 -12.43 9.97 11.10
CA ASN A 172 -12.23 8.53 10.99
C ASN A 172 -11.35 8.24 9.78
N THR A 173 -10.44 7.27 9.92
CA THR A 173 -9.50 6.94 8.85
C THR A 173 -9.43 5.45 8.56
N PHE A 174 -9.00 5.10 7.34
CA PHE A 174 -8.58 3.76 6.95
C PHE A 174 -7.20 3.79 6.27
N ILE A 175 -6.56 2.64 6.21
CA ILE A 175 -5.36 2.37 5.41
C ILE A 175 -5.51 1.02 4.72
N GLY A 176 -4.78 0.79 3.64
CA GLY A 176 -4.56 -0.52 3.04
C GLY A 176 -3.25 -1.14 3.54
N GLN A 177 -3.35 -2.25 4.25
CA GLN A 177 -2.23 -3.15 4.50
C GLN A 177 -1.97 -3.93 3.21
N TYR A 178 -0.73 -3.91 2.73
CA TYR A 178 -0.43 -4.41 1.39
C TYR A 178 0.59 -5.54 1.43
N THR A 179 0.45 -6.47 0.48
CA THR A 179 1.45 -7.47 0.13
C THR A 179 1.51 -7.56 -1.40
N PRO A 180 2.68 -7.76 -2.03
CA PRO A 180 4.01 -7.95 -1.44
C PRO A 180 4.60 -6.70 -0.77
N GLU A 181 5.60 -6.90 0.09
CA GLU A 181 6.38 -5.81 0.69
C GLU A 181 7.26 -5.09 -0.34
N ASP A 182 7.61 -3.83 -0.04
CA ASP A 182 8.47 -3.01 -0.89
C ASP A 182 9.88 -3.62 -1.02
N GLY A 183 10.42 -3.62 -2.23
CA GLY A 183 11.71 -4.21 -2.58
C GLY A 183 11.74 -5.75 -2.64
N SER A 184 10.63 -6.44 -2.33
CA SER A 184 10.61 -7.90 -2.30
C SER A 184 10.73 -8.55 -3.70
N THR A 185 11.18 -9.80 -3.72
CA THR A 185 11.10 -10.68 -4.89
C THR A 185 10.16 -11.84 -4.59
N VAL A 186 9.14 -12.03 -5.42
CA VAL A 186 8.05 -13.00 -5.21
C VAL A 186 7.85 -13.91 -6.41
N GLY A 187 7.22 -15.06 -6.22
CA GLY A 187 6.89 -16.00 -7.29
C GLY A 187 5.77 -15.50 -8.19
N VAL A 188 5.58 -16.21 -9.30
CA VAL A 188 4.70 -15.82 -10.41
C VAL A 188 3.19 -15.82 -10.10
N GLY A 189 2.79 -16.41 -8.97
CA GLY A 189 1.40 -16.45 -8.53
C GLY A 189 1.00 -15.30 -7.60
N MET A 190 1.93 -14.42 -7.20
CA MET A 190 1.66 -13.42 -6.19
C MET A 190 0.78 -12.26 -6.70
N PRO A 191 -0.45 -12.05 -6.19
CA PRO A 191 -1.22 -10.86 -6.51
C PRO A 191 -0.67 -9.63 -5.76
N VAL A 192 -1.05 -8.44 -6.20
CA VAL A 192 -1.05 -7.26 -5.30
C VAL A 192 -2.31 -7.39 -4.46
N SER A 193 -2.19 -7.52 -3.14
CA SER A 193 -3.33 -7.66 -2.24
C SER A 193 -3.35 -6.53 -1.23
N LEU A 194 -4.51 -5.88 -1.08
CA LEU A 194 -4.74 -4.75 -0.19
C LEU A 194 -5.86 -5.09 0.79
N ASN A 195 -5.52 -5.25 2.06
CA ASN A 195 -6.48 -5.44 3.15
C ASN A 195 -6.71 -4.11 3.87
N PHE A 196 -7.93 -3.58 3.80
CA PHE A 196 -8.30 -2.31 4.40
C PHE A 196 -8.68 -2.49 5.87
N THR A 197 -8.23 -1.57 6.72
CA THR A 197 -8.54 -1.60 8.16
C THR A 197 -10.00 -1.27 8.48
N ARG A 198 -10.77 -0.85 7.48
CA ARG A 198 -12.22 -0.63 7.54
C ARG A 198 -12.83 -1.04 6.20
N GLY A 199 -13.97 -1.71 6.24
CA GLY A 199 -14.69 -2.10 5.03
C GLY A 199 -15.12 -0.88 4.21
N ILE A 200 -14.89 -0.94 2.90
CA ILE A 200 -15.07 0.10 1.88
C ILE A 200 -16.47 -0.03 1.26
N THR A 201 -17.21 1.08 1.18
CA THR A 201 -18.53 1.13 0.53
C THR A 201 -18.54 1.97 -0.74
N SER A 202 -17.40 2.57 -1.09
CA SER A 202 -17.17 3.35 -2.31
C SER A 202 -15.96 2.78 -3.07
N PRO A 203 -16.04 1.53 -3.58
CA PRO A 203 -14.89 0.83 -4.16
C PRO A 203 -14.28 1.58 -5.35
N GLU A 204 -15.09 2.20 -6.21
CA GLU A 204 -14.62 2.89 -7.41
C GLU A 204 -13.76 4.12 -7.07
N ALA A 205 -14.04 4.79 -5.94
CA ALA A 205 -13.24 5.92 -5.47
C ALA A 205 -11.86 5.44 -4.97
N VAL A 206 -11.82 4.30 -4.30
CA VAL A 206 -10.59 3.68 -3.78
C VAL A 206 -9.74 3.11 -4.91
N GLU A 207 -10.35 2.44 -5.88
CA GLU A 207 -9.67 1.88 -7.05
C GLU A 207 -9.02 2.96 -7.92
N LYS A 208 -9.72 4.07 -8.19
CA LYS A 208 -9.16 5.21 -8.95
C LYS A 208 -7.95 5.85 -8.28
N ALA A 209 -7.84 5.69 -6.97
CA ALA A 209 -6.73 6.15 -6.16
C ALA A 209 -5.55 5.17 -6.11
N ILE A 210 -5.68 3.99 -6.72
CA ILE A 210 -4.64 2.96 -6.77
C ILE A 210 -4.16 2.83 -8.22
N THR A 211 -2.85 2.91 -8.41
CA THR A 211 -2.24 2.68 -9.73
C THR A 211 -1.25 1.53 -9.64
N VAL A 212 -1.43 0.52 -10.49
CA VAL A 212 -0.48 -0.59 -10.66
C VAL A 212 0.16 -0.45 -12.04
N THR A 213 1.49 -0.33 -12.07
CA THR A 213 2.27 -0.24 -13.30
C THR A 213 3.23 -1.41 -13.38
N THR A 214 3.35 -2.00 -14.57
CA THR A 214 4.10 -3.24 -14.80
C THR A 214 5.14 -3.03 -15.89
N LYS A 215 6.32 -3.64 -15.74
CA LYS A 215 7.39 -3.65 -16.75
C LYS A 215 8.00 -5.04 -16.87
N PRO A 216 7.83 -5.75 -18.01
CA PRO A 216 7.04 -5.39 -19.18
C PRO A 216 5.56 -5.12 -18.87
N SER A 217 4.91 -4.32 -19.71
CA SER A 217 3.49 -3.97 -19.51
C SER A 217 2.62 -5.20 -19.72
N VAL A 218 1.74 -5.46 -18.75
CA VAL A 218 0.68 -6.47 -18.79
C VAL A 218 -0.58 -5.87 -18.18
N PRO A 219 -1.77 -6.05 -18.79
CA PRO A 219 -3.03 -5.65 -18.18
C PRO A 219 -3.26 -6.36 -16.84
N VAL A 220 -3.81 -5.63 -15.88
CA VAL A 220 -4.16 -6.15 -14.55
C VAL A 220 -5.54 -5.63 -14.19
N GLU A 221 -6.30 -6.44 -13.46
CA GLU A 221 -7.63 -6.08 -13.00
C GLU A 221 -7.75 -6.36 -11.51
N GLY A 222 -8.51 -5.50 -10.83
CA GLY A 222 -8.84 -5.63 -9.41
C GLY A 222 -10.08 -6.49 -9.21
N HIS A 223 -10.12 -7.24 -8.11
CA HIS A 223 -11.29 -7.97 -7.65
C HIS A 223 -11.45 -7.80 -6.14
N TRP A 224 -12.66 -7.43 -5.71
CA TRP A 224 -12.99 -7.27 -4.30
C TRP A 224 -13.47 -8.60 -3.71
N PHE A 225 -12.83 -8.99 -2.60
CA PHE A 225 -13.33 -10.04 -1.73
C PHE A 225 -13.99 -9.37 -0.54
N GLY A 226 -15.32 -9.44 -0.48
CA GLY A 226 -16.10 -8.68 0.49
C GLY A 226 -15.94 -7.19 0.26
N ASN A 227 -15.73 -6.44 1.33
CA ASN A 227 -15.51 -5.00 1.26
C ASN A 227 -14.19 -4.55 1.88
N ASP A 228 -13.36 -5.50 2.32
CA ASP A 228 -12.15 -5.26 3.08
C ASP A 228 -10.89 -5.70 2.34
N ARG A 229 -10.99 -6.50 1.28
CA ARG A 229 -9.82 -6.88 0.49
C ARG A 229 -10.01 -6.64 -1.01
N LEU A 230 -9.01 -5.99 -1.60
CA LEU A 230 -8.85 -5.84 -3.04
C LEU A 230 -7.59 -6.58 -3.49
N ASP A 231 -7.75 -7.57 -4.36
CA ASP A 231 -6.64 -8.27 -5.02
C ASP A 231 -6.54 -7.81 -6.47
N ILE A 232 -5.33 -7.56 -6.97
CA ILE A 232 -5.05 -7.10 -8.33
C ILE A 232 -4.04 -8.06 -8.96
N ARG A 233 -4.38 -8.61 -10.13
CA ARG A 233 -3.53 -9.53 -10.89
C ARG A 233 -3.81 -9.47 -12.39
N PRO A 234 -2.87 -9.94 -13.22
CA PRO A 234 -3.13 -10.27 -14.63
C PRO A 234 -3.98 -11.54 -14.78
N GLU A 235 -4.46 -11.77 -16.01
CA GLU A 235 -5.25 -12.96 -16.37
C GLU A 235 -4.48 -14.27 -16.11
N LYS A 236 -3.21 -14.31 -16.50
CA LYS A 236 -2.30 -15.45 -16.36
C LYS A 236 -1.23 -15.13 -15.33
N TYR A 237 -0.52 -16.15 -14.81
CA TYR A 237 0.62 -15.90 -13.92
C TYR A 237 1.60 -14.89 -14.51
N TRP A 238 2.21 -14.11 -13.61
CA TRP A 238 3.17 -13.10 -13.98
C TRP A 238 4.34 -13.68 -14.76
N ALA A 239 4.83 -12.94 -15.76
CA ALA A 239 6.08 -13.30 -16.44
C ALA A 239 7.27 -13.06 -15.49
N PRO A 240 8.23 -14.01 -15.39
CA PRO A 240 9.47 -13.81 -14.64
C PRO A 240 10.21 -12.54 -15.03
N GLY A 241 10.77 -11.84 -14.04
CA GLY A 241 11.49 -10.58 -14.21
C GLY A 241 10.59 -9.33 -14.31
N THR A 242 9.26 -9.48 -14.31
CA THR A 242 8.33 -8.34 -14.30
C THR A 242 8.55 -7.50 -13.05
N LYS A 243 8.72 -6.19 -13.21
CA LYS A 243 8.72 -5.22 -12.12
C LYS A 243 7.31 -4.65 -11.98
N VAL A 244 6.78 -4.67 -10.77
CA VAL A 244 5.47 -4.11 -10.45
C VAL A 244 5.66 -2.94 -9.50
N THR A 245 5.12 -1.79 -9.86
CA THR A 245 5.09 -0.59 -9.03
C THR A 245 3.65 -0.28 -8.68
N VAL A 246 3.37 -0.11 -7.39
CA VAL A 246 2.04 0.22 -6.87
C VAL A 246 2.10 1.58 -6.21
N LYS A 247 1.21 2.48 -6.62
CA LYS A 247 0.98 3.78 -5.99
C LYS A 247 -0.39 3.75 -5.32
N LEU A 248 -0.41 3.94 -4.02
CA LEU A 248 -1.59 4.15 -3.21
C LEU A 248 -1.70 5.65 -2.96
N ASN A 249 -2.64 6.33 -3.60
CA ASN A 249 -2.98 7.72 -3.32
C ASN A 249 -4.32 7.75 -2.56
N LEU A 250 -4.37 7.20 -1.34
CA LEU A 250 -5.61 7.07 -0.58
C LEU A 250 -5.89 8.27 0.32
N ASP A 251 -4.92 9.16 0.53
CA ASP A 251 -5.08 10.31 1.41
C ASP A 251 -6.16 11.26 0.89
N GLY A 252 -7.22 11.46 1.67
CA GLY A 252 -8.37 12.27 1.27
C GLY A 252 -9.42 11.53 0.43
N VAL A 253 -9.25 10.23 0.14
CA VAL A 253 -10.29 9.41 -0.50
C VAL A 253 -11.34 9.02 0.51
N GLU A 254 -12.61 9.33 0.27
CA GLU A 254 -13.72 8.82 1.07
C GLU A 254 -14.08 7.38 0.64
N GLY A 255 -13.58 6.39 1.39
CA GLY A 255 -13.85 4.97 1.12
C GLY A 255 -15.23 4.52 1.61
N ARG A 256 -15.83 5.28 2.53
CA ARG A 256 -17.19 5.11 3.05
C ARG A 256 -17.62 6.40 3.76
N PRO A 257 -18.92 6.63 4.00
CA PRO A 257 -19.41 7.87 4.60
C PRO A 257 -18.66 8.28 5.87
N GLY A 258 -17.99 9.43 5.83
CA GLY A 258 -17.26 10.03 6.94
C GLY A 258 -15.93 9.35 7.31
N VAL A 259 -15.42 8.41 6.51
CA VAL A 259 -14.15 7.72 6.74
C VAL A 259 -13.24 7.85 5.52
N TYR A 260 -12.09 8.47 5.73
CA TYR A 260 -11.18 8.83 4.66
C TYR A 260 -9.89 8.03 4.73
N GLY A 261 -9.25 7.79 3.60
CA GLY A 261 -7.89 7.27 3.59
C GLY A 261 -6.93 8.34 4.10
N LYS A 262 -5.80 7.89 4.66
CA LYS A 262 -4.71 8.76 5.14
C LYS A 262 -3.33 8.31 4.64
N GLN A 263 -3.32 7.50 3.58
CA GLN A 263 -2.15 6.78 3.11
C GLN A 263 -1.81 7.22 1.70
N ALA A 264 -0.69 7.93 1.56
CA ALA A 264 -0.02 8.13 0.29
C ALA A 264 1.29 7.33 0.31
N LYS A 265 1.41 6.31 -0.55
CA LYS A 265 2.59 5.43 -0.58
C LYS A 265 2.87 4.93 -1.99
N SER A 266 4.15 4.83 -2.34
CA SER A 266 4.62 4.12 -3.53
C SER A 266 5.53 2.99 -3.10
N PHE A 267 5.34 1.79 -3.65
CA PHE A 267 6.22 0.64 -3.43
C PHE A 267 6.41 -0.14 -4.72
N SER A 268 7.44 -0.98 -4.78
CA SER A 268 7.71 -1.83 -5.94
C SER A 268 8.24 -3.20 -5.52
N PHE A 269 7.94 -4.21 -6.30
CA PHE A 269 8.46 -5.56 -6.12
C PHE A 269 8.80 -6.19 -7.48
N THR A 270 9.55 -7.28 -7.44
CA THR A 270 9.99 -8.00 -8.63
C THR A 270 9.40 -9.41 -8.65
N ILE A 271 8.90 -9.82 -9.80
CA ILE A 271 8.53 -11.21 -10.06
C ILE A 271 9.81 -11.99 -10.35
N GLY A 272 10.10 -12.99 -9.53
CA GLY A 272 11.24 -13.86 -9.64
C GLY A 272 11.07 -14.93 -10.73
N ARG A 273 11.73 -16.07 -10.51
CA ARG A 273 11.61 -17.26 -11.38
C ARG A 273 10.19 -17.84 -11.38
N SER A 274 9.86 -18.62 -12.40
CA SER A 274 8.62 -19.42 -12.39
C SER A 274 8.85 -20.72 -11.63
N GLN A 275 8.05 -20.99 -10.61
CA GLN A 275 8.00 -22.29 -9.96
C GLN A 275 6.57 -22.71 -9.65
N VAL A 276 6.20 -23.89 -10.13
CA VAL A 276 4.90 -24.51 -9.89
C VAL A 276 5.14 -25.92 -9.37
N SER A 277 4.59 -26.21 -8.20
CA SER A 277 4.68 -27.53 -7.56
C SER A 277 3.33 -28.23 -7.64
N THR A 278 3.24 -29.30 -8.43
CA THR A 278 1.99 -30.05 -8.60
C THR A 278 1.96 -31.24 -7.66
N VAL A 279 1.08 -31.20 -6.67
CA VAL A 279 0.73 -32.30 -5.76
C VAL A 279 -0.38 -33.13 -6.40
N ASP A 280 -0.12 -34.41 -6.58
CA ASP A 280 -1.13 -35.39 -6.91
C ASP A 280 -1.48 -36.18 -5.63
N ALA A 281 -2.64 -35.90 -5.05
CA ALA A 281 -3.04 -36.50 -3.78
C ALA A 281 -3.33 -38.01 -3.92
N SER A 282 -3.76 -38.47 -5.10
CA SER A 282 -3.99 -39.88 -5.37
C SER A 282 -2.69 -40.67 -5.48
N ALA A 283 -1.73 -40.12 -6.26
CA ALA A 283 -0.41 -40.70 -6.48
C ALA A 283 0.57 -40.41 -5.33
N LYS A 284 0.23 -39.52 -4.40
CA LYS A 284 1.00 -39.17 -3.19
C LYS A 284 2.39 -38.66 -3.53
N THR A 285 2.48 -37.93 -4.63
CA THR A 285 3.73 -37.35 -5.11
C THR A 285 3.54 -35.88 -5.45
N MET A 286 4.63 -35.14 -5.33
CA MET A 286 4.72 -33.76 -5.77
C MET A 286 5.81 -33.61 -6.82
N LYS A 287 5.47 -33.00 -7.96
CA LYS A 287 6.42 -32.63 -9.01
C LYS A 287 6.69 -31.14 -8.94
N VAL A 288 7.95 -30.76 -8.72
CA VAL A 288 8.39 -29.38 -8.67
C VAL A 288 8.97 -28.99 -10.02
N VAL A 289 8.28 -28.09 -10.72
CA VAL A 289 8.68 -27.58 -12.03
C VAL A 289 9.14 -26.14 -11.86
N ARG A 290 10.35 -25.84 -12.32
CA ARG A 290 10.93 -24.50 -12.32
C ARG A 290 11.32 -24.13 -13.74
N ASP A 291 10.86 -22.97 -14.19
CA ASP A 291 11.11 -22.44 -15.54
C ASP A 291 10.82 -23.50 -16.63
N GLY A 292 9.70 -24.22 -16.48
CA GLY A 292 9.24 -25.27 -17.38
C GLY A 292 9.96 -26.62 -17.26
N LYS A 293 10.98 -26.75 -16.39
CA LYS A 293 11.76 -27.99 -16.21
C LYS A 293 11.44 -28.67 -14.89
N LEU A 294 11.22 -29.99 -14.92
CA LEU A 294 11.09 -30.79 -13.71
C LEU A 294 12.44 -30.81 -12.97
N ILE A 295 12.49 -30.27 -11.75
CA ILE A 295 13.71 -30.22 -10.95
C ILE A 295 13.69 -31.21 -9.79
N LYS A 296 12.51 -31.66 -9.35
CA LYS A 296 12.38 -32.71 -8.32
C LYS A 296 11.02 -33.37 -8.34
N THR A 297 11.01 -34.65 -7.97
CA THR A 297 9.80 -35.38 -7.56
C THR A 297 9.96 -35.77 -6.10
N ILE A 298 8.95 -35.47 -5.28
CA ILE A 298 8.99 -35.66 -3.83
C ILE A 298 7.81 -36.54 -3.41
N PRO A 299 8.04 -37.64 -2.66
CA PRO A 299 6.95 -38.37 -2.02
C PRO A 299 6.33 -37.52 -0.90
N ILE A 300 5.00 -37.47 -0.86
CA ILE A 300 4.25 -36.65 0.11
C ILE A 300 3.21 -37.49 0.84
N THR A 301 2.62 -36.91 1.87
CA THR A 301 1.28 -37.29 2.37
C THR A 301 0.34 -36.11 2.19
N ALA A 302 -0.89 -36.36 1.76
CA ALA A 302 -1.97 -35.36 1.75
C ALA A 302 -2.98 -35.66 2.88
N GLY A 303 -4.14 -35.00 2.84
CA GLY A 303 -5.26 -35.16 3.76
C GLY A 303 -5.86 -36.56 3.77
N ALA A 304 -6.13 -37.08 4.96
CA ALA A 304 -6.78 -38.38 5.15
C ALA A 304 -8.22 -38.38 4.57
N PRO A 305 -8.87 -39.55 4.38
CA PRO A 305 -10.21 -39.61 3.79
C PRO A 305 -11.29 -38.76 4.49
N SER A 306 -11.16 -38.52 5.80
CA SER A 306 -12.09 -37.68 6.58
C SER A 306 -11.69 -36.19 6.63
N THR A 307 -10.48 -35.85 6.20
CA THR A 307 -9.87 -34.52 6.31
C THR A 307 -9.00 -34.25 5.08
N THR A 308 -9.64 -34.34 3.92
CA THR A 308 -9.00 -34.28 2.60
C THR A 308 -8.33 -32.92 2.36
N THR A 309 -7.37 -32.88 1.43
CA THR A 309 -6.71 -31.62 1.01
C THR A 309 -7.53 -30.98 -0.11
N TYR A 310 -7.77 -29.68 -0.06
CA TYR A 310 -8.42 -28.97 -1.17
C TYR A 310 -7.71 -29.18 -2.50
N ASN A 311 -8.47 -29.30 -3.58
CA ASN A 311 -7.93 -29.16 -4.93
C ASN A 311 -7.71 -27.68 -5.28
N GLY A 312 -6.89 -27.40 -6.29
CA GLY A 312 -6.76 -26.08 -6.90
C GLY A 312 -5.36 -25.48 -6.81
N GLN A 313 -5.26 -24.23 -7.25
CA GLN A 313 -4.03 -23.45 -7.32
C GLN A 313 -3.89 -22.62 -6.05
N MET A 314 -2.85 -22.88 -5.27
CA MET A 314 -2.61 -22.21 -3.99
C MET A 314 -1.28 -21.45 -4.01
N VAL A 315 -1.30 -20.19 -3.62
CA VAL A 315 -0.11 -19.33 -3.58
C VAL A 315 0.54 -19.43 -2.21
N ILE A 316 1.86 -19.63 -2.16
CA ILE A 316 2.61 -19.58 -0.90
C ILE A 316 2.57 -18.15 -0.37
N SER A 317 1.79 -17.89 0.67
CA SER A 317 1.61 -16.54 1.24
C SER A 317 2.63 -16.22 2.33
N GLU A 318 3.06 -17.24 3.08
CA GLU A 318 3.96 -17.09 4.22
C GLU A 318 4.91 -18.29 4.31
N LYS A 319 6.06 -18.09 4.94
CA LYS A 319 7.07 -19.13 5.19
C LYS A 319 7.60 -19.02 6.61
N TYR A 320 7.60 -20.13 7.33
CA TYR A 320 8.14 -20.25 8.68
C TYR A 320 9.14 -21.39 8.75
N ALA A 321 10.36 -21.11 9.24
CA ALA A 321 11.36 -22.15 9.46
C ALA A 321 10.87 -23.18 10.50
N VAL A 322 10.18 -22.70 11.54
CA VAL A 322 9.43 -23.50 12.51
C VAL A 322 8.21 -22.68 12.95
N THR A 323 7.05 -23.32 13.11
CA THR A 323 5.84 -22.69 13.64
C THR A 323 5.01 -23.68 14.46
N ARG A 324 4.16 -23.16 15.35
CA ARG A 324 3.15 -23.97 16.03
C ARG A 324 1.91 -24.09 15.15
N MET A 325 1.43 -25.32 14.96
CA MET A 325 0.16 -25.59 14.29
C MET A 325 -0.83 -26.16 15.30
N ASP A 326 -1.92 -25.43 15.53
CA ASP A 326 -2.96 -25.74 16.52
C ASP A 326 -4.31 -25.91 15.81
N GLY A 327 -4.87 -27.12 15.86
CA GLY A 327 -6.13 -27.47 15.21
C GLY A 327 -7.31 -26.62 15.67
N ALA A 328 -7.25 -26.05 16.88
CA ALA A 328 -8.33 -25.26 17.44
C ALA A 328 -8.50 -23.94 16.68
N THR A 329 -7.43 -23.45 16.05
CA THR A 329 -7.43 -22.21 15.27
C THR A 329 -8.08 -22.35 13.90
N VAL A 330 -8.31 -23.58 13.43
CA VAL A 330 -8.76 -23.89 12.06
C VAL A 330 -9.96 -24.83 12.02
N GLY A 331 -10.62 -25.04 13.17
CA GLY A 331 -11.88 -25.80 13.23
C GLY A 331 -11.74 -27.31 13.49
N PHE A 332 -10.54 -27.80 13.79
CA PHE A 332 -10.30 -29.19 14.21
C PHE A 332 -10.23 -29.37 15.74
N GLY A 333 -10.60 -28.34 16.50
CA GLY A 333 -10.55 -28.39 17.97
C GLY A 333 -9.16 -28.82 18.47
N GLY A 334 -9.11 -29.67 19.50
CA GLY A 334 -7.84 -30.16 20.06
C GLY A 334 -7.22 -31.36 19.33
N GLU A 335 -7.65 -31.72 18.12
CA GLU A 335 -7.19 -32.93 17.41
C GLU A 335 -5.67 -32.95 17.19
N TYR A 336 -5.05 -31.77 17.08
CA TYR A 336 -3.60 -31.63 17.08
C TYR A 336 -3.15 -30.28 17.65
N ASP A 337 -2.00 -30.29 18.32
CA ASP A 337 -1.25 -29.11 18.75
C ASP A 337 0.24 -29.43 18.69
N ILE A 338 0.87 -29.09 17.56
CA ILE A 338 2.27 -29.39 17.30
C ILE A 338 3.05 -28.08 17.41
N LYS A 339 3.88 -27.98 18.45
CA LYS A 339 4.58 -26.74 18.82
C LYS A 339 5.70 -26.32 17.85
N ASP A 340 6.23 -27.28 17.10
CA ASP A 340 7.48 -27.13 16.37
C ASP A 340 7.42 -27.72 14.95
N VAL A 341 6.35 -27.44 14.20
CA VAL A 341 6.23 -27.87 12.80
C VAL A 341 7.29 -27.15 11.95
N PRO A 342 8.25 -27.89 11.36
CA PRO A 342 9.33 -27.29 10.59
C PRO A 342 8.90 -26.95 9.16
N HIS A 343 9.60 -25.99 8.56
CA HIS A 343 9.56 -25.67 7.12
C HIS A 343 8.14 -25.46 6.58
N ALA A 344 7.32 -24.77 7.36
CA ALA A 344 5.91 -24.54 7.04
C ALA A 344 5.74 -23.42 6.03
N MET A 345 4.97 -23.66 4.98
CA MET A 345 4.61 -22.69 3.95
C MET A 345 3.08 -22.64 3.85
N ARG A 346 2.50 -21.46 4.13
CA ARG A 346 1.04 -21.29 4.16
C ARG A 346 0.49 -21.23 2.74
N LEU A 347 -0.59 -21.97 2.51
CA LEU A 347 -1.30 -22.06 1.23
C LEU A 347 -2.74 -21.55 1.29
N SER A 348 -3.34 -21.52 2.49
CA SER A 348 -4.70 -21.01 2.69
C SER A 348 -4.86 -20.30 4.04
N THR A 349 -5.81 -19.36 4.13
CA THR A 349 -6.19 -18.73 5.41
C THR A 349 -6.91 -19.72 6.32
N SER A 350 -7.64 -20.68 5.75
CA SER A 350 -8.29 -21.77 6.48
C SER A 350 -7.34 -22.85 7.02
N GLY A 351 -6.03 -22.68 6.92
CA GLY A 351 -5.05 -23.55 7.59
C GLY A 351 -4.37 -24.63 6.76
N THR A 352 -4.47 -24.61 5.43
CA THR A 352 -3.68 -25.54 4.59
C THR A 352 -2.23 -25.07 4.52
N PHE A 353 -1.30 -25.97 4.85
CA PHE A 353 0.14 -25.76 4.73
C PHE A 353 0.80 -26.86 3.92
N MET A 354 1.93 -26.52 3.30
CA MET A 354 2.97 -27.49 2.97
C MET A 354 4.04 -27.41 4.07
N HIS A 355 4.39 -28.54 4.70
CA HIS A 355 5.30 -28.50 5.83
C HIS A 355 6.10 -29.80 6.04
N GLY A 356 7.12 -29.71 6.87
CA GLY A 356 7.87 -30.87 7.33
C GLY A 356 7.10 -31.68 8.37
N ASN A 357 7.17 -33.00 8.25
CA ASN A 357 6.53 -33.95 9.12
C ASN A 357 7.61 -34.93 9.60
N TYR A 358 7.95 -34.79 10.88
CA TYR A 358 8.93 -35.64 11.57
C TYR A 358 8.27 -36.77 12.37
N TRP A 359 6.96 -36.72 12.57
CA TRP A 359 6.21 -37.66 13.41
C TRP A 359 5.67 -38.86 12.64
N ALA A 360 5.44 -38.72 11.33
CA ALA A 360 5.11 -39.83 10.46
C ALA A 360 6.35 -40.68 10.15
N SER A 361 6.16 -42.00 10.06
CA SER A 361 7.23 -42.91 9.65
C SER A 361 7.65 -42.64 8.20
N ALA A 362 8.90 -43.00 7.86
CA ALA A 362 9.44 -42.77 6.52
C ALA A 362 8.61 -43.46 5.42
N GLY A 363 8.01 -44.62 5.72
CA GLY A 363 7.20 -45.39 4.77
C GLY A 363 5.83 -44.77 4.45
N THR A 364 5.37 -43.79 5.23
CA THR A 364 4.10 -43.09 4.98
C THR A 364 4.14 -42.26 3.70
N PHE A 365 5.25 -41.54 3.47
CA PHE A 365 5.38 -40.62 2.35
C PHE A 365 5.42 -41.38 1.02
N GLY A 366 4.52 -41.03 0.10
CA GLY A 366 4.34 -41.77 -1.16
C GLY A 366 3.39 -42.97 -1.06
N SER A 367 2.95 -43.35 0.14
CA SER A 367 2.16 -44.56 0.37
C SER A 367 0.77 -44.29 0.92
N ALA A 368 0.63 -43.34 1.86
CA ALA A 368 -0.64 -43.02 2.51
C ALA A 368 -0.87 -41.51 2.67
N ASN A 369 -2.15 -41.13 2.74
CA ASN A 369 -2.59 -39.78 3.10
C ASN A 369 -3.11 -39.78 4.53
N VAL A 370 -2.48 -39.02 5.43
CA VAL A 370 -2.71 -39.09 6.88
C VAL A 370 -2.85 -37.71 7.56
N SER A 371 -2.81 -36.61 6.80
CA SER A 371 -2.86 -35.26 7.41
C SER A 371 -4.30 -34.76 7.60
N HIS A 372 -4.45 -33.59 8.25
CA HIS A 372 -5.72 -32.86 8.37
C HIS A 372 -5.88 -31.81 7.26
N GLY A 373 -5.53 -32.18 6.02
CA GLY A 373 -5.60 -31.31 4.84
C GLY A 373 -4.26 -30.70 4.41
N CYS A 374 -3.22 -30.71 5.24
CA CYS A 374 -1.87 -30.26 4.86
C CYS A 374 -1.16 -31.20 3.85
N VAL A 375 -0.19 -30.67 3.12
CA VAL A 375 0.77 -31.46 2.34
C VAL A 375 2.02 -31.69 3.19
N GLY A 376 2.19 -32.90 3.70
CA GLY A 376 3.31 -33.29 4.54
C GLY A 376 4.50 -33.83 3.74
N LEU A 377 5.69 -33.34 4.03
CA LEU A 377 6.96 -33.80 3.49
C LEU A 377 7.81 -34.40 4.62
N ARG A 378 8.59 -35.44 4.31
CA ARG A 378 9.51 -36.02 5.31
C ARG A 378 10.48 -34.96 5.82
N ASP A 379 10.63 -34.88 7.14
CA ASP A 379 11.57 -33.98 7.81
C ASP A 379 12.07 -34.55 9.15
N ILE A 380 12.83 -33.76 9.90
CA ILE A 380 13.26 -34.05 11.28
C ILE A 380 12.73 -32.99 12.25
N ARG A 381 12.67 -33.35 13.54
CA ARG A 381 12.21 -32.44 14.59
C ARG A 381 13.12 -31.21 14.68
N GLY A 382 12.53 -30.02 14.80
CA GLY A 382 13.25 -28.74 14.86
C GLY A 382 13.70 -28.18 13.50
N GLY A 383 13.56 -28.93 12.40
CA GLY A 383 13.89 -28.45 11.05
C GLY A 383 15.40 -28.34 10.78
N GLY A 384 15.82 -27.24 10.13
CA GLY A 384 17.20 -26.95 9.76
C GLY A 384 17.58 -27.35 8.32
N ASP A 385 18.75 -26.92 7.85
CA ASP A 385 19.25 -27.27 6.51
C ASP A 385 19.95 -28.64 6.51
N ASN A 386 19.13 -29.68 6.51
CA ASN A 386 19.52 -31.07 6.71
C ASN A 386 19.36 -31.94 5.45
N GLY A 387 19.03 -31.32 4.31
CA GLY A 387 18.79 -32.01 3.05
C GLY A 387 17.52 -32.87 2.99
N THR A 388 16.64 -32.82 4.00
CA THR A 388 15.34 -33.52 3.95
C THR A 388 14.50 -32.99 2.79
N PRO A 389 13.54 -33.78 2.26
CA PRO A 389 12.65 -33.30 1.22
C PRO A 389 11.94 -31.98 1.56
N SER A 390 11.55 -31.83 2.83
CA SER A 390 10.93 -30.62 3.36
C SER A 390 11.89 -29.41 3.39
N ALA A 391 13.09 -29.57 3.98
CA ALA A 391 14.11 -28.51 4.02
C ALA A 391 14.49 -28.04 2.61
N TRP A 392 14.69 -28.99 1.69
CA TRP A 392 14.96 -28.69 0.29
C TRP A 392 13.82 -27.89 -0.34
N MET A 393 12.57 -28.31 -0.15
CA MET A 393 11.41 -27.65 -0.75
C MET A 393 11.24 -26.23 -0.20
N TYR A 394 11.43 -26.05 1.10
CA TYR A 394 11.39 -24.74 1.76
C TYR A 394 12.47 -23.81 1.22
N ASN A 395 13.72 -24.27 1.12
CA ASN A 395 14.83 -23.47 0.59
C ASN A 395 14.67 -23.20 -0.91
N ALA A 396 14.06 -24.13 -1.65
CA ALA A 396 13.80 -24.03 -3.08
C ALA A 396 12.56 -23.18 -3.42
N SER A 397 11.80 -22.68 -2.46
CA SER A 397 10.56 -21.92 -2.70
C SER A 397 10.66 -20.49 -2.19
N ILE A 398 9.91 -19.59 -2.80
CA ILE A 398 9.72 -18.20 -2.33
C ILE A 398 8.22 -17.91 -2.12
N ILE A 399 7.90 -16.86 -1.36
CA ILE A 399 6.54 -16.33 -1.28
C ILE A 399 6.09 -15.98 -2.70
N GLY A 400 4.85 -16.35 -3.06
CA GLY A 400 4.31 -16.16 -4.40
C GLY A 400 4.47 -17.35 -5.35
N ASP A 401 5.27 -18.36 -5.00
CA ASP A 401 5.33 -19.62 -5.78
C ASP A 401 3.99 -20.35 -5.66
N VAL A 402 3.63 -21.11 -6.70
CA VAL A 402 2.31 -21.78 -6.79
C VAL A 402 2.43 -23.27 -6.47
N VAL A 403 1.50 -23.75 -5.65
CA VAL A 403 1.26 -25.18 -5.40
C VAL A 403 -0.09 -25.56 -5.98
N ILE A 404 -0.11 -26.47 -6.95
CA ILE A 404 -1.34 -26.99 -7.54
C ILE A 404 -1.64 -28.34 -6.90
N VAL A 405 -2.78 -28.49 -6.25
CA VAL A 405 -3.27 -29.79 -5.77
C VAL A 405 -4.32 -30.33 -6.74
N LYS A 406 -4.16 -31.59 -7.13
CA LYS A 406 -5.12 -32.31 -7.96
C LYS A 406 -5.38 -33.72 -7.42
N ASN A 407 -6.46 -34.33 -7.92
CA ASN A 407 -6.84 -35.71 -7.63
C ASN A 407 -7.03 -35.98 -6.12
N SER A 408 -7.44 -34.96 -5.36
CA SER A 408 -7.94 -35.13 -4.00
C SER A 408 -9.46 -35.36 -4.03
N ASN A 409 -9.99 -36.06 -3.04
CA ASN A 409 -11.43 -36.30 -2.88
C ASN A 409 -12.16 -35.09 -2.24
N ASP A 410 -11.57 -33.90 -2.31
CA ASP A 410 -12.11 -32.65 -1.78
C ASP A 410 -12.62 -31.73 -2.89
N LYS A 411 -13.28 -30.64 -2.50
CA LYS A 411 -13.67 -29.55 -3.38
C LYS A 411 -12.47 -28.71 -3.83
N GLN A 412 -12.70 -27.87 -4.84
CA GLN A 412 -11.78 -26.79 -5.20
C GLN A 412 -11.71 -25.76 -4.08
N ILE A 413 -10.51 -25.25 -3.81
CA ILE A 413 -10.32 -24.17 -2.86
C ILE A 413 -11.05 -22.91 -3.33
N ALA A 414 -11.73 -22.26 -2.40
CA ALA A 414 -12.41 -21.00 -2.69
C ALA A 414 -11.38 -19.92 -3.06
N PRO A 415 -11.65 -19.06 -4.07
CA PRO A 415 -10.71 -18.03 -4.51
C PRO A 415 -10.29 -17.07 -3.39
N ASP A 416 -11.18 -16.83 -2.42
CA ASP A 416 -10.97 -15.92 -1.31
C ASP A 416 -10.18 -16.52 -0.14
N ASN A 417 -10.03 -17.85 -0.08
CA ASN A 417 -9.32 -18.55 0.98
C ASN A 417 -7.79 -18.47 0.76
N GLY A 418 -7.16 -17.43 1.28
CA GLY A 418 -5.75 -17.12 1.01
C GLY A 418 -5.61 -16.15 -0.16
N LEU A 419 -4.52 -16.28 -0.92
CA LEU A 419 -4.24 -15.48 -2.13
C LEU A 419 -4.58 -16.28 -3.40
N ASN A 420 -5.71 -16.98 -3.37
CA ASN A 420 -6.01 -18.10 -4.27
C ASN A 420 -6.99 -17.72 -5.39
N GLY A 421 -7.00 -16.43 -5.77
CA GLY A 421 -7.82 -15.84 -6.83
C GLY A 421 -7.71 -16.52 -8.21
N TRP A 422 -6.67 -17.33 -8.43
CA TRP A 422 -6.44 -18.10 -9.65
C TRP A 422 -7.42 -19.27 -9.87
N ASN A 423 -8.23 -19.60 -8.85
CA ASN A 423 -9.30 -20.59 -8.96
C ASN A 423 -10.64 -19.97 -9.42
N MET A 424 -10.66 -18.66 -9.64
CA MET A 424 -11.78 -17.94 -10.25
C MET A 424 -11.50 -17.75 -11.75
N SER A 425 -12.52 -17.94 -12.59
CA SER A 425 -12.37 -17.65 -14.01
C SER A 425 -12.07 -16.17 -14.25
N TRP A 426 -11.34 -15.83 -15.31
CA TRP A 426 -11.03 -14.42 -15.60
C TRP A 426 -12.30 -13.59 -15.84
N ALA A 427 -13.31 -14.18 -16.49
CA ALA A 427 -14.59 -13.53 -16.73
C ALA A 427 -15.39 -13.24 -15.44
N GLU A 428 -15.16 -13.98 -14.36
CA GLU A 428 -15.73 -13.66 -13.04
C GLU A 428 -14.86 -12.67 -12.27
N TRP A 429 -13.54 -12.72 -12.46
CA TRP A 429 -12.59 -11.81 -11.82
C TRP A 429 -12.84 -10.35 -12.20
N THR A 430 -13.11 -10.08 -13.49
CA THR A 430 -13.26 -8.72 -14.04
C THR A 430 -14.70 -8.19 -14.00
N LYS A 431 -15.59 -8.82 -13.24
CA LYS A 431 -16.92 -8.28 -12.95
C LYS A 431 -16.83 -7.38 -11.73
#